data_AF-A0A7G9FJR3-F1
#
_entry.id   AF-A0A7G9FJR3-F1
#
_cell.length_a   1.000
_cell.length_b   1.000
_cell.length_c   1.000
_cell.angle_alpha   90.00
_cell.angle_beta   90.00
_cell.angle_gamma   90.00
#
_symmetry.space_group_name_H-M   'P 1'
#
loop_
_entity.id
_entity.type
_entity.pdbx_description
1 polymer ?
#
loop_
_entity_poly.entity_id
_entity_poly.type
_entity_poly.pdbx_seq_one_letter_code
_entity_poly.pdbx_strand_id
1 'polypeptide(L)'
;MIRKCVNTIKYGTAKARAIVLLSLLFGIGTVGAIVCAIVFRQILFIFAAVVCVFVVITLAQTLVIQGGVVEDAKNAETQDTKRSKRTKPQDADKKVDHMKPPVFAKRKNEKEASNVEEEHNRHKRKKQQKKDADEGGQESQDREERMEEQSIVALTQETVTTYDRKKVKKTLHKFKVRREHRMIFVDRSEKLKANQTPAYIWVEKKDFHLLLIEQEPRHITIPLYQIKNITYLKKQPANEDIDYAAYKGSSVLADMFRPYLPDYAHSTVVDDLSAYKNLYGIGNDIYVTNRSASALFDLLGVEFQVDDRVTMSNKVNIYFKEAYKSNILLRDNVIDANGYADRISKTLDNLAHSTISYAEFKDTLNLMIRNKLITQEFASYYMGVRDDLTR
;
A
#
# COMPACT_ATOMS: atom_id res chain seq x y z
N MET A 1 14.08 -29.57 -23.90
CA MET A 1 14.35 -28.60 -22.81
C MET A 1 14.99 -27.31 -23.30
N ILE A 2 16.16 -27.35 -23.97
CA ILE A 2 16.99 -26.18 -24.36
C ILE A 2 16.22 -24.91 -24.77
N ARG A 3 15.21 -25.01 -25.65
CA ARG A 3 14.40 -23.84 -26.11
C ARG A 3 13.62 -23.14 -24.98
N LYS A 4 13.17 -23.86 -23.94
CA LYS A 4 12.61 -23.24 -22.71
C LYS A 4 13.72 -22.51 -21.93
N CYS A 5 14.89 -23.14 -21.74
CA CYS A 5 16.03 -22.52 -21.03
C CYS A 5 16.52 -21.22 -21.68
N VAL A 6 16.70 -21.20 -23.01
CA VAL A 6 17.10 -20.00 -23.77
C VAL A 6 16.06 -18.88 -23.64
N ASN A 7 14.76 -19.21 -23.70
CA ASN A 7 13.71 -18.22 -23.48
C ASN A 7 13.70 -17.69 -22.04
N THR A 8 13.94 -18.52 -21.02
CA THR A 8 14.09 -18.07 -19.62
C THR A 8 15.31 -17.18 -19.42
N ILE A 9 16.45 -17.47 -20.06
CA ILE A 9 17.65 -16.61 -20.02
C ILE A 9 17.37 -15.24 -20.67
N LYS A 10 16.60 -15.20 -21.77
CA LYS A 10 16.33 -13.98 -22.54
C LYS A 10 15.19 -13.12 -21.95
N TYR A 11 14.12 -13.74 -21.45
CA TYR A 11 12.88 -13.07 -21.04
C TYR A 11 12.47 -13.30 -19.57
N GLY A 12 13.07 -14.25 -18.85
CA GLY A 12 12.71 -14.56 -17.45
C GLY A 12 13.08 -13.47 -16.44
N THR A 13 12.63 -13.63 -15.20
CA THR A 13 12.98 -12.75 -14.07
C THR A 13 14.45 -12.90 -13.67
N ALA A 14 15.01 -11.92 -12.96
CA ALA A 14 16.42 -11.96 -12.54
C ALA A 14 16.76 -13.22 -11.71
N LYS A 15 15.86 -13.64 -10.81
CA LYS A 15 16.00 -14.90 -10.04
C LYS A 15 16.00 -16.13 -10.96
N ALA A 16 15.05 -16.22 -11.91
CA ALA A 16 14.99 -17.34 -12.86
C ALA A 16 16.23 -17.42 -13.77
N ARG A 17 16.75 -16.27 -14.24
CA ARG A 17 18.02 -16.22 -15.01
C ARG A 17 19.20 -16.71 -14.18
N ALA A 18 19.31 -16.26 -12.93
CA ALA A 18 20.38 -16.69 -12.02
C ALA A 18 20.33 -18.21 -11.79
N ILE A 19 19.16 -18.78 -11.50
CA ILE A 19 18.98 -20.22 -11.29
C ILE A 19 19.37 -21.04 -12.53
N VAL A 20 18.97 -20.61 -13.73
CA VAL A 20 19.30 -21.32 -14.98
C VAL A 20 20.79 -21.20 -15.35
N LEU A 21 21.44 -20.08 -15.05
CA LEU A 21 22.90 -19.94 -15.25
C LEU A 21 23.68 -20.75 -14.20
N LEU A 22 23.20 -20.80 -12.96
CA LEU A 22 23.83 -21.56 -11.87
C LEU A 22 23.74 -23.07 -12.09
N SER A 23 22.60 -23.59 -12.55
CA SER A 23 22.46 -25.01 -12.89
C SER A 23 23.26 -25.41 -14.13
N LEU A 24 23.45 -24.51 -15.10
CA LEU A 24 24.38 -24.72 -16.22
C LEU A 24 25.84 -24.82 -15.72
N LEU A 25 26.26 -23.91 -14.83
CA LEU A 25 27.60 -23.93 -14.22
C LEU A 25 27.87 -25.22 -13.43
N PHE A 26 26.94 -25.65 -12.57
CA PHE A 26 27.09 -26.92 -11.86
C PHE A 26 27.04 -28.15 -12.80
N GLY A 27 26.27 -28.10 -13.88
CA GLY A 27 26.26 -29.15 -14.92
C GLY A 27 27.55 -29.24 -15.74
N ILE A 28 28.33 -28.16 -15.84
CA ILE A 28 29.71 -28.20 -16.39
C ILE A 28 30.69 -28.69 -15.31
N GLY A 29 30.50 -28.26 -14.05
CA GLY A 29 31.30 -28.66 -12.90
C GLY A 29 31.27 -30.17 -12.61
N THR A 30 30.12 -30.83 -12.76
CA THR A 30 30.02 -32.31 -12.61
C THR A 30 30.85 -33.04 -13.65
N VAL A 31 30.79 -32.63 -14.92
CA VAL A 31 31.57 -33.23 -16.02
C VAL A 31 33.08 -33.02 -15.78
N GLY A 32 33.49 -31.81 -15.39
CA GLY A 32 34.87 -31.51 -15.01
C GLY A 32 35.36 -32.36 -13.84
N ALA A 33 34.56 -32.50 -12.78
CA ALA A 33 34.89 -33.33 -11.62
C ALA A 33 35.03 -34.82 -11.99
N ILE A 34 34.17 -35.35 -12.86
CA ILE A 34 34.26 -36.74 -13.36
C ILE A 34 35.55 -36.95 -14.17
N VAL A 35 35.93 -36.01 -15.04
CA VAL A 35 37.21 -36.09 -15.78
C VAL A 35 38.40 -36.04 -14.82
N CYS A 36 38.39 -35.15 -13.81
CA CYS A 36 39.43 -35.11 -12.78
C CYS A 36 39.50 -36.39 -11.94
N ALA A 37 38.36 -37.02 -11.59
CA ALA A 37 38.32 -38.31 -10.91
C ALA A 37 39.02 -39.41 -11.72
N ILE A 38 38.84 -39.43 -13.05
CA ILE A 38 39.48 -40.41 -13.95
C ILE A 38 40.98 -40.14 -14.07
N VAL A 39 41.38 -38.88 -14.29
CA VAL A 39 42.79 -38.49 -14.51
C VAL A 39 43.64 -38.64 -13.25
N PHE A 40 43.14 -38.17 -12.10
CA PHE A 40 43.90 -38.17 -10.84
C PHE A 40 43.62 -39.40 -9.95
N ARG A 41 42.72 -40.30 -10.36
CA ARG A 41 42.27 -41.50 -9.60
C ARG A 41 41.81 -41.23 -8.15
N GLN A 42 41.51 -39.98 -7.82
CA GLN A 42 41.24 -39.55 -6.45
C GLN A 42 39.72 -39.49 -6.17
N ILE A 43 39.26 -40.34 -5.26
CA ILE A 43 37.82 -40.56 -5.00
C ILE A 43 37.06 -39.30 -4.52
N LEU A 44 37.77 -38.31 -3.97
CA LEU A 44 37.21 -37.01 -3.56
C LEU A 44 36.51 -36.26 -4.70
N PHE A 45 36.98 -36.39 -5.95
CA PHE A 45 36.33 -35.77 -7.10
C PHE A 45 34.98 -36.43 -7.45
N ILE A 46 34.78 -37.70 -7.09
CA ILE A 46 33.48 -38.38 -7.24
C ILE A 46 32.48 -37.82 -6.22
N PHE A 47 32.91 -37.61 -4.96
CA PHE A 47 32.08 -36.93 -3.96
C PHE A 47 31.71 -35.50 -4.39
N ALA A 48 32.65 -34.74 -4.95
CA ALA A 48 32.37 -33.41 -5.50
C ALA A 48 31.32 -33.45 -6.63
N ALA A 49 31.42 -34.42 -7.54
CA ALA A 49 30.42 -34.61 -8.60
C ALA A 49 29.03 -34.94 -8.03
N VAL A 50 28.92 -35.82 -7.02
CA VAL A 50 27.65 -36.17 -6.36
C VAL A 50 27.02 -34.94 -5.69
N VAL A 51 27.80 -34.10 -4.99
CA VAL A 51 27.30 -32.86 -4.39
C VAL A 51 26.75 -31.91 -5.46
N CYS A 52 27.47 -31.72 -6.58
CA CYS A 52 27.00 -30.87 -7.68
C CYS A 52 25.73 -31.42 -8.36
N VAL A 53 25.57 -32.74 -8.49
CA VAL A 53 24.31 -33.36 -8.96
C VAL A 53 23.16 -33.06 -7.99
N PHE A 54 23.39 -33.18 -6.67
CA PHE A 54 22.37 -32.93 -5.65
C PHE A 54 21.89 -31.45 -5.67
N VAL A 55 22.82 -30.51 -5.87
CA VAL A 55 22.50 -29.08 -6.06
C VAL A 55 21.69 -28.85 -7.35
N VAL A 56 22.01 -29.53 -8.45
CA VAL A 56 21.21 -29.42 -9.68
C VAL A 56 19.79 -29.99 -9.50
N ILE A 57 19.62 -31.06 -8.73
CA ILE A 57 18.29 -31.64 -8.43
C ILE A 57 17.42 -30.69 -7.59
N THR A 58 17.97 -30.10 -6.53
CA THR A 58 17.19 -29.15 -5.69
C THR A 58 16.83 -27.87 -6.46
N LEU A 59 17.76 -27.35 -7.28
CA LEU A 59 17.45 -26.24 -8.20
C LEU A 59 16.38 -26.62 -9.24
N ALA A 60 16.38 -27.85 -9.76
CA ALA A 60 15.33 -28.31 -10.67
C ALA A 60 13.96 -28.42 -9.98
N GLN A 61 13.89 -28.92 -8.75
CA GLN A 61 12.64 -28.99 -7.97
C GLN A 61 12.03 -27.60 -7.73
N THR A 62 12.85 -26.60 -7.34
CA THR A 62 12.34 -25.22 -7.17
C THR A 62 11.78 -24.60 -8.46
N LEU A 63 12.34 -24.96 -9.63
CA LEU A 63 11.80 -24.54 -10.93
C LEU A 63 10.49 -25.24 -11.30
N VAL A 64 10.29 -26.52 -10.93
CA VAL A 64 9.05 -27.26 -11.20
C VAL A 64 7.89 -26.69 -10.37
N ILE A 65 8.13 -26.37 -9.11
CA ILE A 65 7.12 -25.75 -8.22
C ILE A 65 6.65 -24.39 -8.77
N GLN A 66 7.57 -23.57 -9.30
CA GLN A 66 7.22 -22.31 -9.98
C GLN A 66 6.60 -22.51 -11.37
N GLY A 67 6.75 -23.69 -11.98
CA GLY A 67 6.19 -24.03 -13.29
C GLY A 67 4.71 -24.41 -13.23
N GLY A 68 4.32 -25.29 -12.30
CA GLY A 68 2.94 -25.80 -12.18
C GLY A 68 1.93 -24.67 -11.96
N VAL A 69 2.22 -23.78 -10.99
CA VAL A 69 1.40 -22.61 -10.64
C VAL A 69 1.09 -21.70 -11.85
N VAL A 70 1.93 -21.71 -12.90
CA VAL A 70 1.74 -20.89 -14.11
C VAL A 70 0.95 -21.61 -15.21
N GLU A 71 0.96 -22.94 -15.26
CA GLU A 71 0.14 -23.70 -16.22
C GLU A 71 -1.31 -23.88 -15.70
N ASP A 72 -1.52 -24.05 -14.39
CA ASP A 72 -2.87 -24.07 -13.78
C ASP A 72 -3.62 -22.74 -13.94
N ALA A 73 -2.95 -21.61 -13.69
CA ALA A 73 -3.53 -20.27 -13.85
C ALA A 73 -4.05 -20.00 -15.28
N LYS A 74 -3.37 -20.55 -16.30
CA LYS A 74 -3.78 -20.40 -17.71
C LYS A 74 -4.99 -21.25 -18.10
N ASN A 75 -5.15 -22.41 -17.46
CA ASN A 75 -6.31 -23.26 -17.71
C ASN A 75 -7.59 -22.60 -17.17
N ALA A 76 -7.50 -21.86 -16.06
CA ALA A 76 -8.62 -21.08 -15.50
C ALA A 76 -9.10 -19.95 -16.44
N GLU A 77 -8.20 -19.07 -16.92
CA GLU A 77 -8.55 -17.96 -17.84
C GLU A 77 -9.30 -18.42 -19.11
N THR A 78 -9.00 -19.64 -19.58
CA THR A 78 -9.55 -20.21 -20.81
C THR A 78 -10.99 -20.73 -20.65
N GLN A 79 -11.50 -20.85 -19.41
CA GLN A 79 -12.83 -21.42 -19.14
C GLN A 79 -13.93 -20.35 -19.01
N ASP A 80 -13.68 -19.25 -18.28
CA ASP A 80 -14.68 -18.18 -18.08
C ASP A 80 -15.04 -17.43 -19.38
N THR A 81 -14.07 -17.26 -20.28
CA THR A 81 -14.26 -16.59 -21.58
C THR A 81 -15.29 -17.27 -22.50
N LYS A 82 -15.69 -18.52 -22.19
CA LYS A 82 -16.75 -19.24 -22.93
C LYS A 82 -18.16 -19.11 -22.35
N ARG A 83 -18.33 -18.60 -21.11
CA ARG A 83 -19.64 -18.58 -20.44
C ARG A 83 -20.51 -17.35 -20.75
N SER A 84 -19.89 -16.26 -21.24
CA SER A 84 -20.53 -14.93 -21.38
C SER A 84 -21.13 -14.62 -22.77
N LYS A 85 -21.73 -15.60 -23.47
CA LYS A 85 -22.36 -15.38 -24.81
C LYS A 85 -23.71 -16.09 -25.03
N ARG A 86 -24.71 -15.71 -24.23
CA ARG A 86 -26.17 -15.79 -24.46
C ARG A 86 -26.82 -14.85 -23.40
N THR A 87 -27.84 -14.04 -23.66
CA THR A 87 -28.88 -14.04 -24.73
C THR A 87 -29.30 -12.59 -25.08
N LYS A 88 -29.93 -12.36 -26.24
CA LYS A 88 -30.62 -11.11 -26.65
C LYS A 88 -32.02 -11.44 -27.20
N PRO A 89 -33.06 -10.62 -26.94
CA PRO A 89 -33.77 -9.86 -28.00
C PRO A 89 -33.76 -8.33 -27.71
N GLN A 90 -33.87 -7.36 -28.65
CA GLN A 90 -34.91 -6.99 -29.66
C GLN A 90 -36.20 -6.36 -29.06
N ASP A 91 -36.86 -5.34 -29.64
CA ASP A 91 -36.51 -4.25 -30.60
C ASP A 91 -37.70 -3.23 -30.70
N ALA A 92 -37.49 -2.06 -31.36
CA ALA A 92 -38.51 -1.09 -31.88
C ALA A 92 -39.45 -0.34 -30.88
N ASP A 93 -40.08 0.83 -31.15
CA ASP A 93 -39.94 1.98 -32.10
C ASP A 93 -40.93 3.12 -31.65
N LYS A 94 -40.84 4.33 -32.24
CA LYS A 94 -41.79 5.50 -32.23
C LYS A 94 -41.83 6.53 -31.07
N LYS A 95 -41.43 7.78 -31.39
CA LYS A 95 -42.30 8.96 -31.73
C LYS A 95 -43.61 9.19 -30.92
N VAL A 96 -44.05 10.41 -30.52
CA VAL A 96 -43.58 11.81 -30.79
C VAL A 96 -44.30 12.89 -29.89
N ASP A 97 -43.81 14.15 -29.90
CA ASP A 97 -44.44 15.47 -29.59
C ASP A 97 -44.83 15.97 -28.17
N HIS A 98 -45.17 17.27 -28.13
CA HIS A 98 -45.13 18.26 -27.04
C HIS A 98 -46.41 18.40 -26.17
N MET A 99 -46.30 19.03 -24.97
CA MET A 99 -47.15 20.19 -24.58
C MET A 99 -46.65 21.00 -23.34
N LYS A 100 -47.28 22.16 -23.06
CA LYS A 100 -47.07 23.19 -21.99
C LYS A 100 -48.40 24.00 -21.84
N PRO A 101 -48.55 25.07 -21.01
CA PRO A 101 -48.15 25.39 -19.62
C PRO A 101 -49.35 25.08 -18.67
N PRO A 102 -50.09 25.95 -17.90
CA PRO A 102 -49.98 27.37 -17.41
C PRO A 102 -49.51 27.45 -15.91
N VAL A 103 -49.33 28.59 -15.18
CA VAL A 103 -49.49 30.07 -15.32
C VAL A 103 -50.80 30.72 -14.76
N PHE A 104 -50.66 31.92 -14.16
CA PHE A 104 -51.68 32.86 -13.55
C PHE A 104 -52.17 32.54 -12.10
N ALA A 105 -52.49 33.51 -11.21
CA ALA A 105 -52.42 35.00 -11.24
C ALA A 105 -52.17 35.65 -9.85
N LYS A 106 -51.90 36.97 -9.80
CA LYS A 106 -51.77 37.81 -8.57
C LYS A 106 -53.13 38.37 -8.09
N ARG A 107 -53.22 38.76 -6.81
CA ARG A 107 -53.86 40.04 -6.40
C ARG A 107 -53.28 40.63 -5.10
N LYS A 108 -53.67 41.89 -4.82
CA LYS A 108 -53.16 42.85 -3.80
C LYS A 108 -54.32 43.14 -2.80
N ASN A 109 -54.26 43.95 -1.72
CA ASN A 109 -53.51 45.18 -1.50
C ASN A 109 -53.58 45.69 -0.02
N GLU A 110 -52.59 46.49 0.42
CA GLU A 110 -52.68 47.64 1.40
C GLU A 110 -53.27 47.40 2.83
N LYS A 111 -52.96 48.15 3.92
CA LYS A 111 -52.24 49.43 4.20
C LYS A 111 -51.88 49.51 5.72
N GLU A 112 -51.26 50.51 6.39
CA GLU A 112 -50.65 51.85 6.16
C GLU A 112 -49.66 52.15 7.35
N ALA A 113 -48.82 53.20 7.29
CA ALA A 113 -48.28 54.07 8.39
C ALA A 113 -47.74 53.50 9.75
N SER A 114 -46.69 54.08 10.40
CA SER A 114 -45.74 55.16 10.05
C SER A 114 -44.55 55.23 11.04
N ASN A 115 -43.51 56.02 10.69
CA ASN A 115 -42.50 56.66 11.56
C ASN A 115 -41.71 55.82 12.60
N VAL A 116 -40.51 55.33 12.23
CA VAL A 116 -39.20 55.77 12.81
C VAL A 116 -38.09 55.51 11.78
N GLU A 117 -37.66 56.53 11.03
CA GLU A 117 -36.46 56.46 10.19
C GLU A 117 -35.50 57.60 10.54
N GLU A 118 -34.36 57.28 11.16
CA GLU A 118 -33.07 57.96 10.85
C GLU A 118 -31.84 57.18 11.38
N GLU A 119 -31.84 56.72 12.64
CA GLU A 119 -30.68 56.00 13.21
C GLU A 119 -30.35 54.67 12.51
N HIS A 120 -31.36 53.96 12.01
CA HIS A 120 -31.20 52.59 11.52
C HIS A 120 -30.30 52.49 10.27
N ASN A 121 -30.13 53.59 9.52
CA ASN A 121 -29.40 53.60 8.24
C ASN A 121 -27.86 53.57 8.41
N ARG A 122 -27.31 54.10 9.50
CA ARG A 122 -25.85 54.01 9.78
C ARG A 122 -25.42 52.59 10.15
N HIS A 123 -26.24 51.86 10.90
CA HIS A 123 -25.94 50.47 11.29
C HIS A 123 -26.10 49.48 10.13
N LYS A 124 -27.08 49.65 9.23
CA LYS A 124 -27.20 48.81 8.03
C LYS A 124 -25.98 48.95 7.11
N ARG A 125 -25.53 50.17 6.77
CA ARG A 125 -24.35 50.38 5.91
C ARG A 125 -23.07 49.75 6.47
N LYS A 126 -22.77 49.90 7.77
CA LYS A 126 -21.61 49.24 8.40
C LYS A 126 -21.72 47.71 8.44
N LYS A 127 -22.93 47.15 8.55
CA LYS A 127 -23.14 45.69 8.58
C LYS A 127 -23.13 45.07 7.17
N GLN A 128 -23.49 45.83 6.14
CA GLN A 128 -23.32 45.46 4.74
C GLN A 128 -21.82 45.42 4.39
N GLN A 129 -21.11 46.55 4.54
CA GLN A 129 -19.69 46.69 4.16
C GLN A 129 -18.74 45.73 4.88
N LYS A 130 -19.10 45.22 6.07
CA LYS A 130 -18.30 44.18 6.74
C LYS A 130 -18.56 42.78 6.16
N LYS A 131 -19.77 42.51 5.65
CA LYS A 131 -20.14 41.25 5.03
C LYS A 131 -19.59 41.16 3.60
N ASP A 132 -19.71 42.26 2.84
CA ASP A 132 -19.15 42.40 1.50
C ASP A 132 -17.60 42.24 1.50
N ALA A 133 -16.94 42.58 2.62
CA ALA A 133 -15.49 42.42 2.82
C ALA A 133 -15.07 41.02 3.27
N ASP A 134 -15.86 40.33 4.12
CA ASP A 134 -15.61 38.91 4.45
C ASP A 134 -15.84 38.02 3.21
N GLU A 135 -16.92 38.23 2.45
CA GLU A 135 -17.26 37.43 1.27
C GLU A 135 -16.25 37.62 0.12
N GLY A 136 -15.82 38.86 -0.16
CA GLY A 136 -14.74 39.12 -1.12
C GLY A 136 -13.36 38.63 -0.67
N GLY A 137 -13.13 38.52 0.64
CA GLY A 137 -11.94 37.88 1.21
C GLY A 137 -11.94 36.38 0.99
N GLN A 138 -13.07 35.71 1.26
CA GLN A 138 -13.19 34.28 1.01
C GLN A 138 -13.10 33.97 -0.49
N GLU A 139 -13.84 34.66 -1.37
CA GLU A 139 -13.77 34.42 -2.83
C GLU A 139 -12.38 34.64 -3.44
N SER A 140 -11.52 35.46 -2.83
CA SER A 140 -10.13 35.63 -3.29
C SER A 140 -9.23 34.49 -2.80
N GLN A 141 -9.31 34.08 -1.53
CA GLN A 141 -8.56 32.92 -1.02
C GLN A 141 -8.97 31.61 -1.72
N ASP A 142 -10.29 31.36 -1.84
CA ASP A 142 -10.90 30.24 -2.58
C ASP A 142 -10.44 30.14 -4.05
N ARG A 143 -9.94 31.25 -4.61
CA ARG A 143 -9.46 31.35 -5.98
C ARG A 143 -7.94 31.21 -6.07
N GLU A 144 -7.20 31.75 -5.11
CA GLU A 144 -5.74 31.57 -5.01
C GLU A 144 -5.40 30.10 -4.74
N GLU A 145 -6.08 29.45 -3.78
CA GLU A 145 -5.89 28.03 -3.48
C GLU A 145 -6.16 27.15 -4.72
N ARG A 146 -7.28 27.38 -5.44
CA ARG A 146 -7.59 26.65 -6.68
C ARG A 146 -6.59 26.90 -7.83
N MET A 147 -5.92 28.06 -7.87
CA MET A 147 -4.84 28.30 -8.84
C MET A 147 -3.56 27.57 -8.43
N GLU A 148 -3.21 27.52 -7.14
CA GLU A 148 -2.06 26.77 -6.64
C GLU A 148 -2.26 25.25 -6.87
N GLU A 149 -3.43 24.69 -6.54
CA GLU A 149 -3.79 23.29 -6.83
C GLU A 149 -3.63 22.95 -8.32
N GLN A 150 -4.21 23.75 -9.22
CA GLN A 150 -4.11 23.51 -10.66
C GLN A 150 -2.66 23.56 -11.17
N SER A 151 -1.83 24.45 -10.59
CA SER A 151 -0.40 24.52 -10.91
C SER A 151 0.37 23.27 -10.45
N ILE A 152 0.06 22.76 -9.25
CA ILE A 152 0.67 21.54 -8.69
C ILE A 152 0.29 20.32 -9.51
N VAL A 153 -0.99 20.20 -9.94
CA VAL A 153 -1.46 19.12 -10.81
C VAL A 153 -0.74 19.16 -12.17
N ALA A 154 -0.59 20.34 -12.78
CA ALA A 154 0.14 20.50 -14.04
C ALA A 154 1.63 20.13 -13.92
N LEU A 155 2.33 20.64 -12.89
CA LEU A 155 3.73 20.31 -12.59
C LEU A 155 3.93 18.81 -12.30
N THR A 156 2.96 18.18 -11.63
CA THR A 156 2.97 16.73 -11.40
C THR A 156 2.82 15.97 -12.72
N GLN A 157 1.90 16.36 -13.60
CA GLN A 157 1.72 15.73 -14.90
C GLN A 157 2.95 15.88 -15.81
N GLU A 158 3.60 17.05 -15.81
CA GLU A 158 4.87 17.27 -16.53
C GLU A 158 6.01 16.42 -15.95
N THR A 159 6.10 16.32 -14.62
CA THR A 159 7.06 15.43 -13.94
C THR A 159 6.84 13.99 -14.38
N VAL A 160 5.61 13.48 -14.27
CA VAL A 160 5.28 12.09 -14.60
C VAL A 160 5.54 11.76 -16.07
N THR A 161 5.33 12.70 -16.99
CA THR A 161 5.59 12.48 -18.43
C THR A 161 7.06 12.64 -18.82
N THR A 162 7.84 13.50 -18.16
CA THR A 162 9.27 13.73 -18.49
C THR A 162 10.25 12.71 -17.88
N TYR A 163 9.84 11.91 -16.90
CA TYR A 163 10.71 10.91 -16.26
C TYR A 163 10.76 9.56 -17.01
N ASP A 164 11.63 9.49 -18.01
CA ASP A 164 12.05 8.25 -18.64
C ASP A 164 13.03 7.42 -17.78
N ARG A 165 13.29 6.17 -18.19
CA ARG A 165 14.20 5.26 -17.46
C ARG A 165 15.64 5.81 -17.38
N LYS A 166 16.07 6.64 -18.33
CA LYS A 166 17.39 7.31 -18.30
C LYS A 166 17.41 8.46 -17.29
N LYS A 167 16.38 9.32 -17.23
CA LYS A 167 16.23 10.40 -16.23
C LYS A 167 16.21 9.81 -14.81
N VAL A 168 15.38 8.78 -14.57
CA VAL A 168 15.36 8.03 -13.30
C VAL A 168 16.76 7.51 -12.94
N LYS A 169 17.43 6.75 -13.84
CA LYS A 169 18.77 6.20 -13.56
C LYS A 169 19.82 7.29 -13.30
N LYS A 170 19.78 8.42 -14.02
CA LYS A 170 20.66 9.58 -13.79
C LYS A 170 20.41 10.20 -12.42
N THR A 171 19.15 10.39 -12.02
CA THR A 171 18.78 10.93 -10.70
C THR A 171 19.26 10.01 -9.57
N LEU A 172 19.00 8.71 -9.64
CA LEU A 172 19.49 7.75 -8.65
C LEU A 172 21.02 7.75 -8.52
N HIS A 173 21.74 7.93 -9.63
CA HIS A 173 23.20 8.05 -9.62
C HIS A 173 23.68 9.40 -9.03
N LYS A 174 23.05 10.53 -9.39
CA LYS A 174 23.34 11.88 -8.85
C LYS A 174 23.29 11.90 -7.32
N PHE A 175 22.25 11.29 -6.74
CA PHE A 175 22.04 11.23 -5.28
C PHE A 175 22.66 9.98 -4.62
N LYS A 176 23.50 9.22 -5.34
CA LYS A 176 24.24 8.05 -4.83
C LYS A 176 23.35 7.00 -4.14
N VAL A 177 22.12 6.84 -4.62
CA VAL A 177 21.09 5.99 -4.00
C VAL A 177 21.58 4.54 -3.88
N ARG A 178 21.43 3.95 -2.69
CA ARG A 178 21.88 2.59 -2.36
C ARG A 178 21.17 1.53 -3.21
N ARG A 179 21.80 0.36 -3.38
CA ARG A 179 21.25 -0.73 -4.21
C ARG A 179 20.02 -1.37 -3.56
N GLU A 180 19.95 -1.40 -2.23
CA GLU A 180 18.80 -1.92 -1.48
C GLU A 180 17.69 -0.88 -1.22
N HIS A 181 17.65 0.22 -1.98
CA HIS A 181 16.55 1.18 -1.87
C HIS A 181 15.20 0.51 -2.09
N ARG A 182 14.18 1.02 -1.39
CA ARG A 182 12.78 0.71 -1.67
C ARG A 182 12.14 1.90 -2.37
N MET A 183 11.15 1.61 -3.19
CA MET A 183 10.25 2.62 -3.74
C MET A 183 9.04 2.72 -2.82
N ILE A 184 8.54 3.94 -2.65
CA ILE A 184 7.33 4.25 -1.89
C ILE A 184 6.56 5.37 -2.57
N PHE A 185 5.31 5.55 -2.17
CA PHE A 185 4.49 6.71 -2.46
C PHE A 185 4.19 7.48 -1.19
N VAL A 186 4.63 8.73 -1.13
CA VAL A 186 4.22 9.69 -0.09
C VAL A 186 2.84 10.21 -0.47
N ASP A 187 1.83 9.97 0.37
CA ASP A 187 0.49 10.53 0.20
C ASP A 187 0.52 12.02 0.51
N ARG A 188 1.09 12.40 1.67
CA ARG A 188 1.29 13.80 2.04
C ARG A 188 2.38 14.01 3.09
N SER A 189 2.93 15.22 3.11
CA SER A 189 3.77 15.81 4.17
C SER A 189 3.70 17.34 4.07
N GLU A 190 3.23 17.98 5.14
CA GLU A 190 3.04 19.44 5.20
C GLU A 190 4.39 20.16 5.27
N LYS A 191 5.31 19.65 6.11
CA LYS A 191 6.63 20.26 6.34
C LYS A 191 7.53 20.17 5.11
N LEU A 192 7.38 19.10 4.31
CA LEU A 192 8.11 18.94 3.06
C LEU A 192 7.42 19.63 1.88
N LYS A 193 6.16 20.08 2.01
CA LYS A 193 5.29 20.40 0.86
C LYS A 193 5.35 19.30 -0.20
N ALA A 194 5.03 18.07 0.21
CA ALA A 194 4.95 16.91 -0.67
C ALA A 194 3.50 16.39 -0.64
N ASN A 195 2.89 16.25 -1.81
CA ASN A 195 1.54 15.73 -1.99
C ASN A 195 1.58 14.72 -3.14
N GLN A 196 1.06 13.50 -2.91
CA GLN A 196 1.00 12.40 -3.89
C GLN A 196 2.31 12.26 -4.69
N THR A 197 3.41 12.12 -3.95
CA THR A 197 4.79 12.22 -4.48
C THR A 197 5.51 10.87 -4.45
N PRO A 198 5.96 10.34 -5.60
CA PRO A 198 6.74 9.10 -5.67
C PRO A 198 8.15 9.32 -5.11
N ALA A 199 8.67 8.36 -4.34
CA ALA A 199 9.97 8.53 -3.69
C ALA A 199 10.77 7.23 -3.57
N TYR A 200 12.09 7.39 -3.41
CA TYR A 200 13.03 6.32 -3.08
C TYR A 200 13.54 6.49 -1.65
N ILE A 201 13.55 5.41 -0.88
CA ILE A 201 14.02 5.40 0.51
C ILE A 201 15.11 4.34 0.74
N TRP A 202 16.08 4.67 1.59
CA TRP A 202 17.12 3.74 2.04
C TRP A 202 17.69 4.19 3.38
N VAL A 203 18.44 3.30 4.05
CA VAL A 203 19.16 3.59 5.29
C VAL A 203 20.67 3.52 5.04
N GLU A 204 21.43 4.46 5.60
CA GLU A 204 22.89 4.40 5.66
C GLU A 204 23.40 5.00 6.98
N LYS A 205 24.33 4.33 7.67
CA LYS A 205 25.10 4.89 8.82
C LYS A 205 24.27 5.51 9.97
N LYS A 206 23.05 5.02 10.19
CA LYS A 206 22.02 5.52 11.15
C LYS A 206 21.14 6.67 10.65
N ASP A 207 21.24 7.05 9.39
CA ASP A 207 20.33 7.98 8.73
C ASP A 207 19.33 7.25 7.82
N PHE A 208 18.09 7.71 7.84
CA PHE A 208 17.06 7.39 6.84
C PHE A 208 17.07 8.48 5.76
N HIS A 209 17.15 8.07 4.51
CA HIS A 209 17.15 8.97 3.36
C HIS A 209 15.85 8.85 2.57
N LEU A 210 15.32 9.99 2.15
CA LEU A 210 14.12 10.12 1.33
C LEU A 210 14.44 10.98 0.11
N LEU A 211 14.32 10.41 -1.09
CA LEU A 211 14.50 11.12 -2.36
C LEU A 211 13.14 11.23 -3.06
N LEU A 212 12.55 12.42 -3.01
CA LEU A 212 11.31 12.76 -3.70
C LEU A 212 11.59 12.94 -5.21
N ILE A 213 10.73 12.37 -6.05
CA ILE A 213 10.85 12.44 -7.51
C ILE A 213 9.84 13.45 -8.06
N GLU A 214 10.31 14.69 -8.10
CA GLU A 214 9.60 15.87 -8.58
C GLU A 214 10.33 16.44 -9.82
N GLN A 215 9.83 17.56 -10.38
CA GLN A 215 10.45 18.24 -11.53
C GLN A 215 11.95 18.49 -11.26
N GLU A 216 12.27 19.06 -10.10
CA GLU A 216 13.59 18.98 -9.46
C GLU A 216 13.57 17.99 -8.28
N PRO A 217 14.31 16.87 -8.33
CA PRO A 217 14.28 15.86 -7.27
C PRO A 217 14.95 16.34 -5.97
N ARG A 218 14.21 16.31 -4.85
CA ARG A 218 14.65 16.75 -3.51
C ARG A 218 15.10 15.57 -2.66
N HIS A 219 16.30 15.66 -2.06
CA HIS A 219 16.85 14.65 -1.14
C HIS A 219 16.83 15.17 0.29
N ILE A 220 16.15 14.42 1.16
CA ILE A 220 16.00 14.67 2.59
C ILE A 220 16.70 13.55 3.36
N THR A 221 17.28 13.90 4.51
CA THR A 221 17.98 12.96 5.40
C THR A 221 17.49 13.18 6.83
N ILE A 222 17.05 12.10 7.48
CA ILE A 222 16.43 12.08 8.81
C ILE A 222 17.18 11.06 9.67
N PRO A 223 17.86 11.46 10.75
CA PRO A 223 18.50 10.50 11.66
C PRO A 223 17.49 9.52 12.27
N LEU A 224 17.79 8.22 12.22
CA LEU A 224 16.86 7.15 12.63
C LEU A 224 16.31 7.32 14.05
N TYR A 225 17.10 7.89 14.98
CA TYR A 225 16.65 8.10 16.36
C TYR A 225 15.46 9.07 16.49
N GLN A 226 15.15 9.83 15.43
CA GLN A 226 13.99 10.72 15.36
C GLN A 226 12.72 9.97 14.92
N ILE A 227 12.88 8.84 14.21
CA ILE A 227 11.78 7.97 13.76
C ILE A 227 11.59 6.88 14.82
N LYS A 228 10.70 7.13 15.78
CA LYS A 228 10.49 6.24 16.94
C LYS A 228 9.50 5.10 16.69
N ASN A 229 8.58 5.30 15.75
CA ASN A 229 7.41 4.49 15.47
C ASN A 229 7.00 4.67 14.00
N ILE A 230 6.12 3.79 13.53
CA ILE A 230 5.29 4.00 12.34
C ILE A 230 3.86 4.18 12.86
N THR A 231 3.23 5.33 12.60
CA THR A 231 1.85 5.63 13.02
C THR A 231 0.83 5.18 11.98
N TYR A 232 -0.43 5.01 12.40
CA TYR A 232 -1.53 4.56 11.54
C TYR A 232 -2.63 5.61 11.40
N LEU A 233 -2.90 6.07 10.17
CA LEU A 233 -4.06 6.89 9.85
C LEU A 233 -5.12 6.04 9.12
N LYS A 234 -6.11 5.61 9.90
CA LYS A 234 -7.28 4.82 9.48
C LYS A 234 -8.28 5.70 8.73
N LYS A 235 -9.00 5.13 7.74
CA LYS A 235 -10.14 5.76 7.04
C LYS A 235 -9.89 7.23 6.65
N GLN A 236 -8.78 7.51 5.99
CA GLN A 236 -8.52 8.83 5.44
C GLN A 236 -9.39 9.04 4.20
N PRO A 237 -10.09 10.18 4.05
CA PRO A 237 -10.88 10.47 2.85
C PRO A 237 -10.06 10.28 1.57
N ALA A 238 -10.68 9.69 0.56
CA ALA A 238 -10.11 9.51 -0.76
C ALA A 238 -11.15 9.88 -1.83
N ASN A 239 -10.67 10.33 -2.98
CA ASN A 239 -11.48 10.45 -4.19
C ASN A 239 -10.75 9.66 -5.27
N GLU A 240 -11.24 8.48 -5.64
CA GLU A 240 -10.50 7.61 -6.54
C GLU A 240 -10.25 8.24 -7.92
N ASP A 241 -11.15 9.06 -8.45
CA ASP A 241 -10.98 9.67 -9.78
C ASP A 241 -9.90 10.76 -9.81
N ILE A 242 -9.67 11.44 -8.68
CA ILE A 242 -8.68 12.52 -8.54
C ILE A 242 -7.34 12.00 -7.98
N ASP A 243 -7.40 11.16 -6.94
CA ASP A 243 -6.21 10.68 -6.23
C ASP A 243 -5.28 9.89 -7.16
N TYR A 244 -4.04 10.39 -7.25
CA TYR A 244 -2.94 9.90 -8.06
C TYR A 244 -3.25 9.82 -9.56
N ALA A 245 -4.18 10.64 -10.09
CA ALA A 245 -4.63 10.60 -11.48
C ALA A 245 -3.47 10.58 -12.50
N ALA A 246 -2.42 11.39 -12.29
CA ALA A 246 -1.23 11.41 -13.13
C ALA A 246 -0.53 10.03 -13.26
N TYR A 247 -0.56 9.22 -12.19
CA TYR A 247 0.09 7.92 -12.07
C TYR A 247 -0.81 6.75 -12.51
N LYS A 248 -2.06 7.02 -12.91
CA LYS A 248 -2.94 6.06 -13.58
C LYS A 248 -2.66 5.96 -15.09
N GLY A 249 -1.89 6.90 -15.66
CA GLY A 249 -1.49 6.91 -17.05
C GLY A 249 -0.37 5.91 -17.41
N SER A 250 -0.02 5.86 -18.70
CA SER A 250 0.96 4.93 -19.30
C SER A 250 2.41 5.45 -19.35
N SER A 251 2.77 6.37 -18.44
CA SER A 251 4.15 6.89 -18.36
C SER A 251 5.11 5.88 -17.75
N VAL A 252 6.41 6.03 -18.00
CA VAL A 252 7.45 5.21 -17.36
C VAL A 252 7.45 5.38 -15.84
N LEU A 253 7.29 6.61 -15.33
CA LEU A 253 7.25 6.86 -13.88
C LEU A 253 5.95 6.32 -13.26
N ALA A 254 4.82 6.49 -13.96
CA ALA A 254 3.54 5.89 -13.58
C ALA A 254 3.64 4.36 -13.49
N ASP A 255 4.09 3.67 -14.55
CA ASP A 255 4.32 2.22 -14.56
C ASP A 255 5.23 1.72 -13.44
N MET A 256 6.26 2.50 -13.09
CA MET A 256 7.19 2.16 -12.02
C MET A 256 6.57 2.29 -10.62
N PHE A 257 5.77 3.33 -10.37
CA PHE A 257 5.20 3.61 -9.05
C PHE A 257 3.76 3.09 -8.84
N ARG A 258 3.08 2.66 -9.90
CA ARG A 258 1.73 2.07 -9.89
C ARG A 258 1.51 0.93 -8.86
N PRO A 259 2.48 0.04 -8.56
CA PRO A 259 2.34 -0.95 -7.48
C PRO A 259 2.27 -0.39 -6.05
N TYR A 260 2.55 0.90 -5.86
CA TYR A 260 2.62 1.59 -4.57
C TYR A 260 1.50 2.63 -4.38
N LEU A 261 0.57 2.76 -5.33
CA LEU A 261 -0.69 3.50 -5.15
C LEU A 261 -1.51 2.87 -4.01
N PRO A 262 -2.38 3.59 -3.29
CA PRO A 262 -3.11 3.00 -2.17
C PRO A 262 -4.15 1.96 -2.64
N ASP A 263 -4.44 0.98 -1.78
CA ASP A 263 -5.69 0.23 -1.89
C ASP A 263 -6.82 1.12 -1.33
N TYR A 264 -7.89 1.31 -2.11
CA TYR A 264 -9.09 2.02 -1.67
C TYR A 264 -10.13 1.02 -1.13
N ALA A 265 -10.90 1.47 -0.14
CA ALA A 265 -12.06 0.74 0.37
C ALA A 265 -13.24 1.70 0.51
N HIS A 266 -14.45 1.20 0.27
CA HIS A 266 -15.67 2.00 0.33
C HIS A 266 -16.32 1.90 1.72
N SER A 267 -17.01 2.97 2.13
CA SER A 267 -17.89 2.90 3.29
C SER A 267 -19.07 1.93 3.05
N THR A 268 -19.59 1.33 4.13
CA THR A 268 -20.66 0.32 4.09
C THR A 268 -21.96 0.85 4.69
N VAL A 269 -22.11 2.17 4.73
CA VAL A 269 -23.31 2.88 5.19
C VAL A 269 -24.15 3.17 3.95
N VAL A 270 -25.45 2.91 4.02
CA VAL A 270 -26.32 2.76 2.84
C VAL A 270 -26.35 4.02 1.95
N ASP A 271 -26.21 5.21 2.54
CA ASP A 271 -26.25 6.50 1.85
C ASP A 271 -24.88 7.20 1.77
N ASP A 272 -23.80 6.52 2.18
CA ASP A 272 -22.42 7.03 2.19
C ASP A 272 -21.52 6.11 1.35
N LEU A 273 -21.27 6.53 0.12
CA LEU A 273 -20.37 5.86 -0.83
C LEU A 273 -18.93 6.39 -0.76
N SER A 274 -18.52 7.07 0.33
CA SER A 274 -17.17 7.62 0.42
C SER A 274 -16.10 6.52 0.31
N ALA A 275 -15.19 6.73 -0.64
CA ALA A 275 -13.95 5.98 -0.69
C ALA A 275 -13.00 6.48 0.41
N TYR A 276 -12.24 5.57 0.99
CA TYR A 276 -11.19 5.88 1.95
C TYR A 276 -9.95 5.03 1.69
N LYS A 277 -8.81 5.58 2.11
CA LYS A 277 -7.49 4.94 2.11
C LYS A 277 -6.94 4.86 3.54
N ASN A 278 -6.04 3.91 3.78
CA ASN A 278 -5.30 3.83 5.04
C ASN A 278 -3.84 4.23 4.79
N LEU A 279 -3.29 5.08 5.67
CA LEU A 279 -1.93 5.64 5.52
C LEU A 279 -1.06 5.32 6.73
N TYR A 280 0.26 5.30 6.51
CA TYR A 280 1.26 4.94 7.50
C TYR A 280 2.28 6.08 7.64
N GLY A 281 2.50 6.59 8.85
CA GLY A 281 3.24 7.83 9.09
C GLY A 281 4.61 7.64 9.77
N ILE A 282 5.59 8.48 9.41
CA ILE A 282 6.88 8.63 10.11
C ILE A 282 7.22 10.12 10.32
N GLY A 283 8.10 10.43 11.28
CA GLY A 283 8.57 11.81 11.54
C GLY A 283 7.47 12.81 11.94
N ASN A 284 6.33 12.30 12.41
CA ASN A 284 5.10 13.05 12.73
C ASN A 284 4.52 13.87 11.55
N ASP A 285 4.83 13.53 10.29
CA ASP A 285 4.35 14.29 9.11
C ASP A 285 4.46 13.56 7.76
N ILE A 286 5.36 12.59 7.59
CA ILE A 286 5.55 11.91 6.30
C ILE A 286 4.64 10.69 6.25
N TYR A 287 3.52 10.81 5.54
CA TYR A 287 2.53 9.75 5.40
C TYR A 287 2.66 9.04 4.05
N VAL A 288 2.69 7.71 4.06
CA VAL A 288 2.78 6.85 2.87
C VAL A 288 1.54 5.99 2.71
N THR A 289 1.31 5.50 1.50
CA THR A 289 0.23 4.54 1.19
C THR A 289 0.43 3.20 1.91
N ASN A 290 -0.66 2.46 2.15
CA ASN A 290 -0.58 1.08 2.70
C ASN A 290 0.37 0.18 1.88
N ARG A 291 0.32 0.26 0.54
CA ARG A 291 1.22 -0.48 -0.38
C ARG A 291 2.70 -0.11 -0.24
N SER A 292 3.01 1.04 0.37
CA SER A 292 4.36 1.51 0.69
C SER A 292 4.81 1.15 2.10
N ALA A 293 3.89 0.85 3.02
CA ALA A 293 4.19 0.70 4.44
C ALA A 293 5.13 -0.48 4.75
N SER A 294 5.08 -1.56 3.95
CA SER A 294 5.98 -2.72 4.10
C SER A 294 7.45 -2.33 3.98
N ALA A 295 7.77 -1.40 3.07
CA ALA A 295 9.12 -0.87 2.90
C ALA A 295 9.60 -0.04 4.10
N LEU A 296 8.70 0.57 4.87
CA LEU A 296 9.04 1.26 6.12
C LEU A 296 9.34 0.25 7.23
N PHE A 297 8.51 -0.78 7.41
CA PHE A 297 8.76 -1.84 8.40
C PHE A 297 10.07 -2.58 8.13
N ASP A 298 10.34 -2.94 6.87
CA ASP A 298 11.58 -3.59 6.43
C ASP A 298 12.86 -2.79 6.71
N LEU A 299 12.79 -1.45 6.67
CA LEU A 299 13.97 -0.57 6.80
C LEU A 299 14.16 0.00 8.21
N LEU A 300 13.09 0.21 8.97
CA LEU A 300 13.13 0.94 10.24
C LEU A 300 13.15 0.02 11.46
N GLY A 301 12.45 -1.12 11.43
CA GLY A 301 12.36 -2.04 12.58
C GLY A 301 11.68 -1.46 13.83
N VAL A 302 10.98 -0.33 13.72
CA VAL A 302 10.33 0.40 14.82
C VAL A 302 8.94 -0.16 15.17
N GLU A 303 8.38 0.27 16.32
CA GLU A 303 7.04 -0.15 16.72
C GLU A 303 5.96 0.37 15.76
N PHE A 304 4.96 -0.47 15.47
CA PHE A 304 3.72 -0.02 14.85
C PHE A 304 2.79 0.58 15.90
N GLN A 305 2.59 1.90 15.87
CA GLN A 305 1.66 2.60 16.75
C GLN A 305 0.31 2.79 16.04
N VAL A 306 -0.74 2.33 16.72
CA VAL A 306 -2.14 2.52 16.34
C VAL A 306 -2.82 3.16 17.53
N ASP A 307 -3.42 4.33 17.36
CA ASP A 307 -4.12 5.06 18.41
C ASP A 307 -5.63 5.01 18.16
N ASP A 308 -6.28 3.93 18.63
CA ASP A 308 -7.74 3.78 18.50
C ASP A 308 -8.41 3.15 19.73
N ARG A 309 -9.73 2.99 19.66
CA ARG A 309 -10.56 2.50 20.78
C ARG A 309 -10.18 1.09 21.27
N VAL A 310 -9.41 0.30 20.51
CA VAL A 310 -8.92 -1.02 20.92
C VAL A 310 -7.58 -0.90 21.63
N THR A 311 -6.62 -0.18 21.04
CA THR A 311 -5.27 -0.04 21.61
C THR A 311 -5.23 0.85 22.85
N MET A 312 -6.07 1.88 22.91
CA MET A 312 -6.23 2.74 24.09
C MET A 312 -7.12 2.10 25.18
N SER A 313 -7.71 0.93 24.95
CA SER A 313 -8.60 0.27 25.92
C SER A 313 -7.83 -0.40 27.06
N ASN A 314 -8.26 -0.18 28.30
CA ASN A 314 -7.79 -0.92 29.48
C ASN A 314 -8.54 -2.26 29.67
N LYS A 315 -9.52 -2.58 28.81
CA LYS A 315 -10.29 -3.84 28.87
C LYS A 315 -9.63 -5.02 28.14
N VAL A 316 -8.48 -4.80 27.51
CA VAL A 316 -7.73 -5.80 26.75
C VAL A 316 -6.24 -5.66 27.04
N ASN A 317 -5.53 -6.78 27.21
CA ASN A 317 -4.09 -6.76 27.52
C ASN A 317 -3.24 -6.55 26.25
N ILE A 318 -1.92 -6.42 26.44
CA ILE A 318 -0.97 -6.12 25.36
C ILE A 318 -0.95 -7.18 24.26
N TYR A 319 -1.11 -8.46 24.60
CA TYR A 319 -1.10 -9.55 23.62
C TYR A 319 -2.28 -9.46 22.64
N PHE A 320 -3.47 -9.12 23.13
CA PHE A 320 -4.61 -8.84 22.26
C PHE A 320 -4.35 -7.62 21.34
N LYS A 321 -3.67 -6.58 21.85
CA LYS A 321 -3.33 -5.38 21.06
C LYS A 321 -2.32 -5.68 19.96
N GLU A 322 -1.31 -6.51 20.21
CA GLU A 322 -0.33 -6.91 19.17
C GLU A 322 -0.95 -7.83 18.10
N ALA A 323 -1.85 -8.73 18.48
CA ALA A 323 -2.64 -9.50 17.51
C ALA A 323 -3.57 -8.58 16.69
N TYR A 324 -4.21 -7.59 17.32
CA TYR A 324 -5.05 -6.60 16.63
C TYR A 324 -4.26 -5.74 15.63
N LYS A 325 -3.10 -5.20 16.05
CA LYS A 325 -2.13 -4.49 15.19
C LYS A 325 -1.72 -5.35 13.99
N SER A 326 -1.39 -6.63 14.22
CA SER A 326 -0.98 -7.55 13.15
C SER A 326 -2.11 -7.81 12.15
N ASN A 327 -3.36 -7.88 12.60
CA ASN A 327 -4.53 -8.06 11.72
C ASN A 327 -4.89 -6.78 10.93
N ILE A 328 -4.52 -5.59 11.41
CA ILE A 328 -4.55 -4.37 10.57
C ILE A 328 -3.56 -4.52 9.41
N LEU A 329 -2.31 -4.86 9.71
CA LEU A 329 -1.25 -5.00 8.68
C LEU A 329 -1.60 -6.07 7.62
N LEU A 330 -2.24 -7.17 8.00
CA LEU A 330 -2.71 -8.18 7.06
C LEU A 330 -3.84 -7.65 6.15
N ARG A 331 -4.85 -6.98 6.73
CA ARG A 331 -6.01 -6.47 5.97
C ARG A 331 -5.64 -5.34 5.01
N ASP A 332 -4.64 -4.55 5.37
CA ASP A 332 -4.09 -3.47 4.54
C ASP A 332 -3.03 -3.97 3.53
N ASN A 333 -2.86 -5.29 3.35
CA ASN A 333 -1.87 -5.89 2.45
C ASN A 333 -0.39 -5.48 2.74
N VAL A 334 -0.10 -5.05 3.97
CA VAL A 334 1.25 -4.61 4.40
C VAL A 334 2.13 -5.82 4.75
N ILE A 335 1.51 -6.90 5.24
CA ILE A 335 2.13 -8.21 5.43
C ILE A 335 1.27 -9.28 4.75
N ASP A 336 1.89 -10.39 4.34
CA ASP A 336 1.17 -11.55 3.82
C ASP A 336 0.68 -12.47 4.94
N ALA A 337 0.01 -13.56 4.57
CA ALA A 337 -0.49 -14.55 5.53
C ALA A 337 0.63 -15.22 6.36
N ASN A 338 1.84 -15.36 5.80
CA ASN A 338 2.99 -15.92 6.50
C ASN A 338 3.52 -14.94 7.55
N GLY A 339 3.79 -13.69 7.16
CA GLY A 339 4.21 -12.64 8.09
C GLY A 339 3.16 -12.31 9.17
N TYR A 340 1.87 -12.58 8.90
CA TYR A 340 0.84 -12.57 9.92
C TYR A 340 0.96 -13.77 10.88
N ALA A 341 1.08 -14.99 10.36
CA ALA A 341 1.25 -16.19 11.17
C ALA A 341 2.48 -16.12 12.08
N ASP A 342 3.64 -15.66 11.57
CA ASP A 342 4.86 -15.48 12.35
C ASP A 342 4.67 -14.50 13.53
N ARG A 343 3.99 -13.37 13.26
CA ARG A 343 3.68 -12.36 14.29
C ARG A 343 2.70 -12.91 15.33
N ILE A 344 1.65 -13.61 14.90
CA ILE A 344 0.66 -14.21 15.79
C ILE A 344 1.29 -15.30 16.65
N SER A 345 2.07 -16.23 16.09
CA SER A 345 2.80 -17.24 16.85
C SER A 345 3.68 -16.60 17.91
N LYS A 346 4.53 -15.62 17.54
CA LYS A 346 5.35 -14.88 18.51
C LYS A 346 4.54 -14.16 19.60
N THR A 347 3.36 -13.61 19.27
CA THR A 347 2.46 -12.99 20.25
C THR A 347 1.87 -14.03 21.21
N LEU A 348 1.50 -15.21 20.70
CA LEU A 348 0.93 -16.31 21.48
C LEU A 348 1.99 -17.05 22.32
N ASP A 349 3.22 -17.21 21.82
CA ASP A 349 4.39 -17.70 22.56
C ASP A 349 4.63 -16.80 23.77
N ASN A 350 4.74 -15.48 23.56
CA ASN A 350 4.94 -14.51 24.63
C ASN A 350 3.77 -14.51 25.64
N LEU A 351 2.52 -14.65 25.16
CA LEU A 351 1.33 -14.79 25.99
C LEU A 351 1.39 -16.06 26.87
N ALA A 352 1.77 -17.20 26.30
CA ALA A 352 1.87 -18.49 26.99
C ALA A 352 3.06 -18.59 27.96
N HIS A 353 4.12 -17.80 27.77
CA HIS A 353 5.25 -17.70 28.71
C HIS A 353 5.14 -16.52 29.70
N SER A 354 4.06 -15.73 29.63
CA SER A 354 3.88 -14.54 30.48
C SER A 354 3.52 -14.87 31.94
N THR A 355 3.63 -13.87 32.82
CA THR A 355 3.26 -13.96 34.25
C THR A 355 1.78 -13.76 34.54
N ILE A 356 0.91 -13.64 33.52
CA ILE A 356 -0.52 -13.41 33.72
C ILE A 356 -1.23 -14.65 34.29
N SER A 357 -2.38 -14.44 34.94
CA SER A 357 -3.20 -15.55 35.45
C SER A 357 -3.69 -16.47 34.33
N TYR A 358 -3.84 -17.76 34.63
CA TYR A 358 -4.38 -18.73 33.66
C TYR A 358 -5.79 -18.37 33.16
N ALA A 359 -6.60 -17.73 34.01
CA ALA A 359 -7.91 -17.20 33.64
C ALA A 359 -7.79 -16.08 32.59
N GLU A 360 -6.93 -15.07 32.83
CA GLU A 360 -6.69 -13.98 31.87
C GLU A 360 -6.11 -14.50 30.55
N PHE A 361 -5.20 -15.47 30.61
CA PHE A 361 -4.65 -16.15 29.44
C PHE A 361 -5.77 -16.77 28.58
N LYS A 362 -6.64 -17.57 29.20
CA LYS A 362 -7.77 -18.23 28.53
C LYS A 362 -8.78 -17.23 27.96
N ASP A 363 -9.10 -16.17 28.71
CA ASP A 363 -10.01 -15.12 28.24
C ASP A 363 -9.41 -14.27 27.12
N THR A 364 -8.09 -14.09 27.10
CA THR A 364 -7.36 -13.46 26.00
C THR A 364 -7.51 -14.28 24.71
N LEU A 365 -7.28 -15.60 24.77
CA LEU A 365 -7.48 -16.49 23.62
C LEU A 365 -8.94 -16.49 23.15
N ASN A 366 -9.90 -16.60 24.07
CA ASN A 366 -11.33 -16.50 23.76
C ASN A 366 -11.68 -15.19 23.05
N LEU A 367 -11.10 -14.07 23.48
CA LEU A 367 -11.32 -12.76 22.86
C LEU A 367 -10.67 -12.68 21.46
N MET A 368 -9.48 -13.23 21.27
CA MET A 368 -8.82 -13.32 19.96
C MET A 368 -9.64 -14.16 18.96
N ILE A 369 -10.19 -15.31 19.38
CA ILE A 369 -11.09 -16.14 18.56
C ILE A 369 -12.36 -15.35 18.18
N ARG A 370 -13.04 -14.73 19.17
CA ARG A 370 -14.28 -13.95 18.93
C ARG A 370 -14.08 -12.80 17.94
N ASN A 371 -12.90 -12.18 17.94
CA ASN A 371 -12.54 -11.10 17.01
C ASN A 371 -11.92 -11.61 15.68
N LYS A 372 -11.88 -12.93 15.46
CA LYS A 372 -11.30 -13.58 14.28
C LYS A 372 -9.82 -13.22 14.04
N LEU A 373 -9.07 -13.06 15.13
CA LEU A 373 -7.61 -12.84 15.09
C LEU A 373 -6.85 -14.18 15.00
N ILE A 374 -7.34 -15.21 15.70
CA ILE A 374 -6.76 -16.56 15.70
C ILE A 374 -7.85 -17.60 15.47
N THR A 375 -7.48 -18.80 15.04
CA THR A 375 -8.40 -19.93 14.89
C THR A 375 -8.56 -20.70 16.20
N GLN A 376 -9.54 -21.60 16.26
CA GLN A 376 -9.77 -22.43 17.45
C GLN A 376 -8.65 -23.46 17.66
N GLU A 377 -8.06 -23.97 16.59
CA GLU A 377 -6.93 -24.93 16.63
C GLU A 377 -5.68 -24.26 17.20
N PHE A 378 -5.37 -23.03 16.77
CA PHE A 378 -4.26 -22.24 17.33
C PHE A 378 -4.44 -21.99 18.83
N ALA A 379 -5.63 -21.59 19.26
CA ALA A 379 -5.92 -21.41 20.69
C ALA A 379 -5.76 -22.72 21.47
N SER A 380 -6.26 -23.84 20.96
CA SER A 380 -6.14 -25.15 21.61
C SER A 380 -4.69 -25.64 21.72
N TYR A 381 -3.84 -25.37 20.72
CA TYR A 381 -2.40 -25.64 20.81
C TYR A 381 -1.75 -24.84 21.94
N TYR A 382 -1.98 -23.52 21.98
CA TYR A 382 -1.37 -22.66 23.01
C TYR A 382 -1.91 -22.90 24.42
N MET A 383 -3.15 -23.39 24.57
CA MET A 383 -3.65 -23.92 25.85
C MET A 383 -2.77 -25.06 26.35
N GLY A 384 -2.46 -26.06 25.51
CA GLY A 384 -1.57 -27.17 25.88
C GLY A 384 -0.16 -26.71 26.26
N VAL A 385 0.42 -25.77 25.50
CA VAL A 385 1.72 -25.14 25.84
C VAL A 385 1.68 -24.48 27.22
N ARG A 386 0.59 -23.78 27.57
CA ARG A 386 0.45 -23.17 28.90
C ARG A 386 0.25 -24.22 30.00
N ASP A 387 -0.52 -25.27 29.74
CA ASP A 387 -0.74 -26.37 30.69
C ASP A 387 0.59 -27.05 31.06
N ASP A 388 1.42 -27.40 30.08
CA ASP A 388 2.73 -28.04 30.31
C ASP A 388 3.76 -27.11 30.97
N LEU A 389 3.62 -25.79 30.84
CA LEU A 389 4.41 -24.79 31.59
C LEU A 389 3.92 -24.57 33.04
N THR A 390 2.83 -25.22 33.46
CA THR A 390 2.25 -25.09 34.82
C THR A 390 2.22 -26.41 35.60
N ARG A 391 2.97 -27.42 35.12
CA ARG A 391 3.18 -28.72 35.75
C ARG A 391 4.57 -28.81 36.38
#